data_AF-A0A3D1ZV70-F1
#
_entry.id   AF-A0A3D1ZV70-F1
#
_cell.length_a   1.000
_cell.length_b   1.000
_cell.length_c   1.000
_cell.angle_alpha   90.00
_cell.angle_beta   90.00
_cell.angle_gamma   90.00
#
_symmetry.space_group_name_H-M   'P 1'
#
loop_
_entity.id
_entity.type
_entity.pdbx_description
1 polymer ?
#
loop_
_entity_poly.entity_id
_entity_poly.type
_entity_poly.pdbx_seq_one_letter_code
_entity_poly.pdbx_strand_id
1 'polypeptide(L)'
;MADKQIIATENAPAAIGTYSQAVRVGDTVYISGQIPLHPATMEVCSQDFAAQAEQCFANLKAVAEAAGGSMADIVKVSIFMTDLSNFPTVNEVMSQYFDQPYPARAAVGVKELPKAVQVEVEAIMVTPSAACC
;
A
#
# COMPACT_ATOMS: atom_id res chain seq x y z
N MET A 1 10.35 -25.82 -2.42
CA MET A 1 10.17 -24.59 -1.61
C MET A 1 9.37 -23.64 -2.46
N ALA A 2 8.41 -22.90 -1.90
CA ALA A 2 7.70 -21.89 -2.69
C ALA A 2 8.71 -20.83 -3.14
N ASP A 3 8.74 -20.53 -4.44
CA ASP A 3 9.67 -19.55 -5.00
C ASP A 3 9.31 -18.16 -4.47
N LYS A 4 10.32 -17.45 -3.95
CA LYS A 4 10.16 -16.15 -3.31
C LYS A 4 10.70 -15.08 -4.24
N GLN A 5 9.82 -14.22 -4.73
CA GLN A 5 10.18 -13.10 -5.59
C GLN A 5 10.08 -11.78 -4.81
N ILE A 6 11.14 -10.97 -4.89
CA ILE A 6 11.14 -9.60 -4.34
C ILE A 6 10.57 -8.66 -5.40
N ILE A 7 9.63 -7.81 -5.00
CA ILE A 7 9.05 -6.78 -5.86
C ILE A 7 9.67 -5.43 -5.50
N ALA A 8 10.10 -4.70 -6.52
CA ALA A 8 10.64 -3.37 -6.42
C ALA A 8 10.24 -2.53 -7.63
N THR A 9 9.97 -1.24 -7.43
CA THR A 9 9.65 -0.26 -8.48
C THR A 9 10.14 1.13 -8.07
N GLU A 10 10.51 1.94 -9.07
CA GLU A 10 10.89 3.35 -8.89
C GLU A 10 9.66 4.26 -8.71
N ASN A 11 8.46 3.76 -9.03
CA ASN A 11 7.20 4.50 -8.90
C ASN A 11 6.63 4.47 -7.47
N ALA A 12 7.28 3.77 -6.55
CA ALA A 12 6.96 3.76 -5.13
C ALA A 12 8.21 4.07 -4.31
N PRO A 13 8.09 4.64 -3.10
CA PRO A 13 9.22 4.97 -2.25
C PRO A 13 10.15 3.77 -2.06
N ALA A 14 11.45 3.98 -2.27
CA ALA A 14 12.43 2.92 -2.08
C ALA A 14 12.37 2.38 -0.65
N ALA A 15 12.58 1.07 -0.49
CA ALA A 15 12.66 0.46 0.83
C ALA A 15 13.98 0.88 1.51
N ILE A 16 13.92 1.86 2.41
CA ILE A 16 15.08 2.33 3.18
C ILE A 16 15.13 1.55 4.50
N GLY A 17 15.67 0.34 4.47
CA GLY A 17 15.84 -0.49 5.66
C GLY A 17 15.86 -1.98 5.38
N THR A 18 15.64 -2.79 6.41
CA THR A 18 15.65 -4.25 6.34
C THR A 18 14.29 -4.82 5.93
N TYR A 19 13.71 -4.33 4.84
CA TYR A 19 12.44 -4.80 4.27
C TYR A 19 12.40 -4.62 2.75
N SER A 20 11.37 -5.16 2.10
CA SER A 20 11.12 -5.01 0.66
C SER A 20 9.78 -4.33 0.44
N GLN A 21 9.58 -3.65 -0.71
CA GLN A 21 8.29 -3.01 -1.01
C GLN A 21 7.16 -4.05 -1.02
N ALA A 22 7.39 -5.19 -1.66
CA ALA A 22 6.55 -6.37 -1.50
C ALA A 22 7.34 -7.66 -1.70
N VAL A 23 6.76 -8.76 -1.25
CA VAL A 23 7.27 -10.12 -1.46
C VAL A 23 6.16 -10.98 -2.00
N ARG A 24 6.44 -11.70 -3.08
CA ARG A 24 5.55 -12.67 -3.70
C ARG A 24 5.97 -14.09 -3.36
N VAL A 25 4.98 -14.93 -3.05
CA VAL A 25 5.13 -16.37 -2.84
C VAL A 25 3.94 -17.08 -3.48
N GLY A 26 4.18 -17.78 -4.60
CA GLY A 26 3.10 -18.32 -5.43
C GLY A 26 2.24 -17.21 -6.04
N ASP A 27 0.93 -17.26 -5.81
CA ASP A 27 -0.02 -16.25 -6.29
C ASP A 27 -0.24 -15.10 -5.29
N THR A 28 0.27 -15.24 -4.07
CA THR A 28 0.07 -14.25 -3.02
C THR A 28 1.21 -13.25 -2.98
N VAL A 29 0.87 -11.96 -2.91
CA VAL A 29 1.80 -10.85 -2.76
C VAL A 29 1.50 -10.14 -1.44
N TYR A 30 2.51 -10.08 -0.58
CA TYR A 30 2.48 -9.34 0.67
C TYR A 30 3.13 -7.97 0.43
N ILE A 31 2.33 -6.90 0.51
CA ILE A 31 2.78 -5.54 0.26
C ILE A 31 3.02 -4.85 1.61
N SER A 32 4.23 -4.34 1.79
CA SER A 32 4.62 -3.62 3.01
C SER A 32 3.82 -2.33 3.19
N GLY A 33 3.84 -1.79 4.41
CA GLY A 33 3.24 -0.51 4.74
C GLY A 33 3.72 0.62 3.83
N GLN A 34 2.77 1.28 3.19
CA GLN A 34 2.96 2.46 2.37
C GLN A 34 2.61 3.69 3.19
N ILE A 35 3.61 4.55 3.39
CA ILE A 35 3.49 5.88 4.00
C ILE A 35 3.47 6.96 2.90
N PRO A 36 3.03 8.21 3.20
CA PRO A 36 2.82 9.26 2.21
C PRO A 36 4.13 9.93 1.75
N LEU A 37 5.13 9.13 1.38
CA LEU A 37 6.35 9.64 0.77
C LEU A 37 6.15 9.80 -0.73
N HIS A 38 6.68 10.88 -1.28
CA HIS A 38 6.81 11.05 -2.72
C HIS A 38 8.00 10.22 -3.23
N PRO A 39 7.82 9.32 -4.22
CA PRO A 39 8.84 8.34 -4.61
C PRO A 39 10.14 8.97 -5.12
N ALA A 40 10.07 10.13 -5.79
CA ALA A 40 11.25 10.79 -6.33
C ALA A 40 12.06 11.58 -5.28
N THR A 41 11.42 12.11 -4.24
CA THR A 41 12.08 12.98 -3.25
C THR A 41 12.33 12.28 -1.93
N MET A 42 11.62 11.18 -1.65
CA MET A 42 11.62 10.46 -0.37
C MET A 42 11.22 11.36 0.81
N GLU A 43 10.43 12.41 0.55
CA GLU A 43 9.87 13.34 1.53
C GLU A 43 8.36 13.12 1.69
N VAL A 44 7.82 13.49 2.85
CA VAL A 44 6.38 13.44 3.10
C VAL A 44 5.68 14.43 2.16
N CYS A 45 4.69 13.95 1.40
CA CYS A 45 4.10 14.70 0.29
C CYS A 45 3.32 15.95 0.74
N SER A 46 2.74 15.94 1.95
CA SER A 46 1.89 17.01 2.46
C SER A 46 1.66 16.89 3.97
N GLN A 47 1.21 17.97 4.59
CA GLN A 47 0.66 17.97 5.96
C GLN A 47 -0.86 17.73 5.98
N ASP A 48 -1.53 17.87 4.83
CA ASP A 48 -2.95 17.57 4.69
C ASP A 48 -3.20 16.05 4.71
N PHE A 49 -4.19 15.61 5.47
CA PHE A 49 -4.48 14.19 5.65
C PHE A 49 -4.96 13.51 4.35
N ALA A 50 -5.82 14.17 3.57
CA ALA A 50 -6.35 13.59 2.34
C ALA A 50 -5.22 13.37 1.33
N ALA A 51 -4.35 14.36 1.15
CA ALA A 51 -3.15 14.24 0.31
C ALA A 51 -2.19 13.13 0.78
N GLN A 52 -2.05 12.92 2.10
CA GLN A 52 -1.29 11.79 2.63
C GLN A 52 -1.94 10.45 2.28
N ALA A 53 -3.25 10.31 2.52
CA ALA A 53 -3.97 9.08 2.19
C ALA A 53 -3.89 8.76 0.68
N GLU A 54 -4.07 9.77 -0.18
CA GLU A 54 -3.93 9.63 -1.64
C GLU A 54 -2.55 9.12 -2.03
N GLN A 55 -1.48 9.69 -1.44
CA GLN A 55 -0.12 9.24 -1.72
C GLN A 55 0.12 7.79 -1.25
N CYS A 56 -0.43 7.38 -0.09
CA CYS A 56 -0.33 5.99 0.36
C CYS A 56 -0.97 5.02 -0.64
N PHE A 57 -2.17 5.33 -1.14
CA PHE A 57 -2.86 4.49 -2.13
C PHE A 57 -2.19 4.52 -3.51
N ALA A 58 -1.62 5.66 -3.92
CA ALA A 58 -0.82 5.76 -5.14
C ALA A 58 0.45 4.88 -5.06
N ASN A 59 1.15 4.92 -3.93
CA ASN A 59 2.31 4.08 -3.68
C ASN A 59 1.93 2.59 -3.66
N LEU A 60 0.82 2.24 -3.00
CA LEU A 60 0.28 0.87 -2.99
C LEU A 60 -0.03 0.37 -4.40
N LYS A 61 -0.70 1.20 -5.21
CA LYS A 61 -1.01 0.89 -6.61
C LYS A 61 0.25 0.63 -7.42
N ALA A 62 1.27 1.48 -7.30
CA ALA A 62 2.53 1.30 -8.00
C ALA A 62 3.22 -0.03 -7.65
N VAL A 63 3.18 -0.45 -6.38
CA VAL A 63 3.73 -1.75 -5.95
C VAL A 63 2.89 -2.93 -6.45
N ALA A 64 1.55 -2.81 -6.44
CA ALA A 64 0.66 -3.83 -6.97
C ALA A 64 0.88 -4.05 -8.48
N GLU A 65 1.00 -2.97 -9.25
CA GLU A 65 1.31 -3.00 -10.69
C GLU A 65 2.69 -3.62 -10.96
N ALA A 66 3.71 -3.27 -10.17
CA ALA A 66 5.04 -3.86 -10.27
C ALA A 66 5.06 -5.37 -9.96
N ALA A 67 4.11 -5.85 -9.17
CA ALA A 67 3.93 -7.27 -8.88
C ALA A 67 3.14 -8.03 -9.97
N GLY A 68 2.74 -7.34 -11.05
CA GLY A 68 1.96 -7.90 -12.16
C GLY A 68 0.45 -7.95 -11.89
N GLY A 69 -0.03 -7.26 -10.86
CA GLY A 69 -1.45 -7.17 -10.51
C GLY A 69 -1.99 -5.74 -10.62
N SER A 70 -3.10 -5.50 -9.94
CA SER A 70 -3.81 -4.25 -9.89
C SER A 70 -4.50 -4.07 -8.54
N MET A 71 -5.12 -2.91 -8.32
CA MET A 71 -5.92 -2.68 -7.11
C MET A 71 -7.10 -3.66 -6.98
N ALA A 72 -7.62 -4.20 -8.09
CA ALA A 72 -8.69 -5.18 -8.09
C ALA A 72 -8.27 -6.56 -7.56
N ASP A 73 -6.96 -6.86 -7.55
CA ASP A 73 -6.40 -8.12 -7.08
C ASP A 73 -6.13 -8.10 -5.57
N ILE A 74 -6.28 -6.94 -4.92
CA ILE A 74 -6.09 -6.80 -3.48
C ILE A 74 -7.28 -7.42 -2.76
N VAL A 75 -6.99 -8.37 -1.87
CA VAL A 75 -8.01 -9.11 -1.11
C VAL A 75 -8.15 -8.59 0.33
N LYS A 76 -7.13 -7.91 0.85
CA LYS A 76 -7.11 -7.34 2.20
C LYS A 76 -6.30 -6.04 2.23
N VAL A 77 -6.86 -5.01 2.86
CA VAL A 77 -6.17 -3.76 3.18
C VAL A 77 -6.18 -3.54 4.70
N SER A 78 -5.04 -3.18 5.29
CA SER A 78 -4.97 -2.66 6.67
C SER A 78 -4.58 -1.20 6.64
N ILE A 79 -5.34 -0.36 7.35
CA ILE A 79 -5.13 1.08 7.41
C ILE A 79 -4.84 1.47 8.86
N PHE A 80 -3.72 2.12 9.08
CA PHE A 80 -3.31 2.63 10.39
C PHE A 80 -3.38 4.15 10.36
N MET A 81 -4.02 4.75 11.35
CA MET A 81 -4.17 6.20 11.46
C MET A 81 -3.81 6.68 12.87
N THR A 82 -3.17 7.84 12.99
CA THR A 82 -2.90 8.44 14.29
C THR A 82 -4.12 9.14 14.90
N ASP A 83 -5.09 9.52 14.06
CA ASP A 83 -6.38 10.07 14.47
C ASP A 83 -7.52 9.43 13.68
N LEU A 84 -8.42 8.72 14.38
CA LEU A 84 -9.58 8.05 13.79
C LEU A 84 -10.67 9.02 13.31
N SER A 85 -10.61 10.31 13.69
CA SER A 85 -11.53 11.32 13.17
C SER A 85 -11.44 11.46 11.64
N ASN A 86 -10.29 11.09 11.05
CA ASN A 86 -10.04 11.10 9.62
C ASN A 86 -10.60 9.90 8.84
N PHE A 87 -11.27 8.95 9.51
CA PHE A 87 -11.82 7.76 8.88
C PHE A 87 -12.78 8.05 7.69
N PRO A 88 -13.66 9.06 7.73
CA PRO A 88 -14.48 9.43 6.57
C PRO A 88 -13.63 9.81 5.35
N THR A 89 -12.60 10.63 5.55
CA THR A 89 -11.67 11.07 4.50
C THR A 89 -10.95 9.89 3.85
N VAL A 90 -10.50 8.90 4.63
CA VAL A 90 -9.91 7.67 4.06
C VAL A 90 -10.92 6.90 3.21
N ASN A 91 -12.20 6.84 3.61
CA ASN A 91 -13.21 6.15 2.82
C ASN A 91 -13.42 6.83 1.46
N GLU A 92 -13.44 8.17 1.44
CA GLU A 92 -13.57 8.97 0.22
C GLU A 92 -12.36 8.81 -0.71
N VAL A 93 -11.14 8.78 -0.17
CA VAL A 93 -9.94 8.51 -0.97
C VAL A 93 -9.97 7.07 -1.49
N MET A 94 -10.27 6.10 -0.63
CA MET A 94 -10.25 4.68 -1.00
C MET A 94 -11.24 4.36 -2.14
N SER A 95 -12.39 5.04 -2.21
CA SER A 95 -13.37 4.84 -3.29
C SER A 95 -12.89 5.34 -4.66
N GLN A 96 -11.80 6.10 -4.72
CA GLN A 96 -11.16 6.50 -5.99
C GLN A 96 -10.22 5.41 -6.52
N TYR A 97 -9.78 4.48 -5.67
CA TYR A 97 -8.79 3.44 -6.01
C TYR A 97 -9.39 2.04 -6.09
N PHE A 98 -10.56 1.81 -5.50
CA PHE A 98 -11.22 0.52 -5.45
C PHE A 98 -12.66 0.61 -5.93
N ASP A 99 -13.07 -0.38 -6.71
CA ASP A 99 -14.45 -0.63 -7.12
C ASP A 99 -14.98 -1.91 -6.44
N GLN A 100 -16.30 -2.15 -6.53
CA GLN A 100 -16.87 -3.41 -6.07
C GLN A 100 -16.44 -4.59 -6.98
N PRO A 101 -16.12 -5.77 -6.42
CA PRO A 101 -16.13 -6.11 -5.00
C PRO A 101 -14.92 -5.55 -4.24
N TYR A 102 -15.16 -4.89 -3.11
CA TYR A 102 -14.10 -4.31 -2.28
C TYR A 102 -13.27 -5.37 -1.53
N PRO A 103 -11.99 -5.08 -1.21
CA PRO A 103 -11.19 -5.94 -0.33
C PRO A 103 -11.77 -6.02 1.08
N ALA A 104 -11.41 -7.09 1.80
CA ALA A 104 -11.55 -7.09 3.25
C ALA A 104 -10.73 -5.93 3.84
N ARG A 105 -11.18 -5.35 4.96
CA ARG A 105 -10.51 -4.17 5.54
C ARG A 105 -10.46 -4.19 7.06
N ALA A 106 -9.35 -3.70 7.60
CA ALA A 106 -9.24 -3.26 8.99
C ALA A 106 -8.71 -1.82 9.03
N ALA A 107 -9.30 -0.97 9.87
CA ALA A 107 -8.82 0.38 10.14
C ALA A 107 -8.60 0.54 11.64
N VAL A 108 -7.41 0.97 12.05
CA VAL A 108 -6.98 0.95 13.45
C VAL A 108 -6.34 2.29 13.83
N GLY A 109 -6.73 2.82 14.99
CA GLY A 109 -6.05 3.94 15.62
C GLY A 109 -4.76 3.48 16.27
N VAL A 110 -3.63 4.08 15.90
CA VAL A 110 -2.30 3.75 16.43
C VAL A 110 -1.68 4.98 17.09
N LYS A 111 -0.69 4.75 17.97
CA LYS A 111 -0.03 5.84 18.69
C LYS A 111 0.79 6.74 17.76
N GLU A 112 1.65 6.14 16.94
CA GLU A 112 2.63 6.82 16.09
C GLU A 112 2.91 5.95 14.86
N LEU A 113 3.35 6.59 13.76
CA LEU A 113 3.76 5.97 12.51
C LEU A 113 5.17 6.45 12.12
N PRO A 114 5.91 5.70 11.28
CA PRO A 114 7.22 6.11 10.79
C PRO A 114 7.19 7.51 10.17
N LYS A 115 8.25 8.31 10.36
CA LYS A 115 8.35 9.69 9.86
C LYS A 115 7.26 10.65 10.38
N ALA A 116 6.55 10.29 11.46
CA ALA A 116 5.49 11.10 12.07
C ALA A 116 4.34 11.44 11.09
N VAL A 117 4.07 10.54 10.15
CA VAL A 117 2.94 10.65 9.22
C VAL A 117 1.62 10.28 9.91
N GLN A 118 0.50 10.62 9.28
CA GLN A 118 -0.83 10.46 9.88
C GLN A 118 -1.54 9.17 9.44
N VAL A 119 -1.08 8.55 8.36
CA VAL A 119 -1.68 7.34 7.78
C VAL A 119 -0.63 6.43 7.15
N GLU A 120 -0.85 5.13 7.28
CA GLU A 120 -0.08 4.07 6.64
C GLU A 120 -1.04 2.98 6.13
N VAL A 121 -0.75 2.42 4.94
CA VAL A 121 -1.60 1.39 4.30
C VAL A 121 -0.76 0.20 3.88
N GLU A 122 -1.12 -1.00 4.33
CA GLU A 122 -0.56 -2.27 3.83
C GLU A 122 -1.64 -3.11 3.13
N ALA A 123 -1.21 -4.09 2.33
CA ALA A 123 -2.14 -4.94 1.62
C ALA A 123 -1.65 -6.37 1.38
N ILE A 124 -2.61 -7.27 1.18
CA ILE A 124 -2.38 -8.59 0.62
C ILE A 124 -3.13 -8.65 -0.71
N MET A 125 -2.41 -9.05 -1.76
CA MET A 125 -2.91 -9.19 -3.11
C MET A 125 -2.78 -10.64 -3.57
N VAL A 126 -3.74 -11.12 -4.37
CA VAL A 126 -3.69 -12.44 -5.00
C VAL A 126 -3.84 -12.25 -6.49
N THR A 127 -2.79 -12.56 -7.25
CA THR A 127 -2.77 -12.47 -8.71
C THR A 127 -2.04 -13.68 -9.26
N PRO A 128 -2.50 -14.32 -10.36
CA PRO A 128 -1.81 -15.48 -10.93
C PRO A 128 -0.33 -15.16 -11.17
N SER A 129 0.55 -16.10 -10.84
CA SER A 129 1.94 -16.00 -11.29
C SER A 129 1.90 -15.98 -12.80
N ALA A 130 2.57 -15.01 -13.42
CA ALA A 130 2.83 -15.09 -14.85
C ALA A 130 3.57 -16.42 -15.04
N ALA A 131 2.84 -17.46 -15.45
CA ALA A 131 3.42 -18.74 -15.76
C ALA A 131 4.51 -18.42 -16.78
N CYS A 132 5.74 -18.80 -16.46
CA CYS A 132 6.89 -18.64 -17.36
C CYS A 132 6.47 -19.22 -18.71
N CYS A 133 6.18 -18.35 -19.68
CA CYS A 133 5.93 -18.73 -21.06
C CYS A 133 7.23 -19.28 -21.68
#